data_AF-A0A7L3UMF3-F1
#
_entry.id   AF-A0A7L3UMF3-F1
#
_cell.length_a   1.000
_cell.length_b   1.000
_cell.length_c   1.000
_cell.angle_alpha   90.00
_cell.angle_beta   90.00
_cell.angle_gamma   90.00
#
_symmetry.space_group_name_H-M   'P 1'
#
loop_
_entity.id
_entity.type
_entity.pdbx_description
1 polymer ?
#
loop_
_entity_poly.entity_id
_entity_poly.type
_entity_poly.pdbx_seq_one_letter_code
_entity_poly.pdbx_strand_id
1 'polypeptide(L)'
;MMRTQCLLGLRTFVAFATKLWSFLLYMLRRQVRTVSTGSGGPHHQVKRKILVLDLDETLIHSHHDGVLRPTVRPGTPPDFILKVVIDKHPVRFFVHKRPHVDFFLEVVSQWYELVVFTASMEIYGCAVADKLDNNRSILNRRYYRQHCTLELGSYIKDLSVVHSDLSSIVILDNSPGAYRSHPGTAPPSPS
;
A
#
# COMPACT_ATOMS: atom_id res chain seq x y z
N MET A 1 -19.07 43.48 -33.33
CA MET A 1 -18.81 42.98 -31.96
C MET A 1 -19.47 41.62 -31.63
N MET A 2 -20.59 41.22 -32.24
CA MET A 2 -21.27 39.94 -31.91
C MET A 2 -20.60 38.63 -32.39
N ARG A 3 -19.80 38.66 -33.47
CA ARG A 3 -19.17 37.43 -34.02
C ARG A 3 -18.07 36.85 -33.11
N THR A 4 -17.36 37.69 -32.38
CA THR A 4 -16.20 37.28 -31.56
C THR A 4 -16.61 36.61 -30.26
N GLN A 5 -17.75 36.99 -29.66
CA GLN A 5 -18.29 36.37 -28.44
C GLN A 5 -18.83 34.95 -28.71
N CYS A 6 -19.45 34.72 -29.87
CA CYS A 6 -19.99 33.41 -30.25
C CYS A 6 -18.87 32.37 -30.50
N LEU A 7 -17.75 32.81 -31.09
CA LEU A 7 -16.54 31.98 -31.30
C LEU A 7 -15.83 31.62 -29.98
N LEU A 8 -15.84 32.51 -28.99
CA LEU A 8 -15.30 32.23 -27.66
C LEU A 8 -16.15 31.17 -26.92
N GLY A 9 -17.48 31.30 -26.99
CA GLY A 9 -18.40 30.32 -26.40
C GLY A 9 -18.30 28.93 -27.03
N LEU A 10 -18.06 28.84 -28.33
CA LEU A 10 -17.85 27.57 -29.02
C LEU A 10 -16.51 26.91 -28.61
N ARG A 11 -15.44 27.71 -28.43
CA ARG A 11 -14.13 27.21 -28.00
C ARG A 11 -14.14 26.70 -26.56
N THR A 12 -14.80 27.40 -25.65
CA THR A 12 -14.92 26.95 -24.25
C THR A 12 -15.79 25.70 -24.14
N PHE A 13 -16.87 25.61 -24.93
CA PHE A 13 -17.71 24.42 -25.00
C PHE A 13 -16.96 23.20 -25.54
N VAL A 14 -16.21 23.35 -26.63
CA VAL A 14 -15.38 22.26 -27.18
C VAL A 14 -14.31 21.82 -26.19
N ALA A 15 -13.65 22.76 -25.50
CA ALA A 15 -12.64 22.42 -24.48
C ALA A 15 -13.23 21.69 -23.26
N PHE A 16 -14.44 22.05 -22.86
CA PHE A 16 -15.16 21.35 -21.80
C PHE A 16 -15.58 19.94 -22.26
N ALA A 17 -16.12 19.82 -23.48
CA ALA A 17 -16.52 18.55 -24.06
C ALA A 17 -15.33 17.58 -24.23
N THR A 18 -14.15 18.07 -24.65
CA THR A 18 -12.95 17.22 -24.75
C THR A 18 -12.44 16.76 -23.39
N LYS A 19 -12.50 17.61 -22.35
CA LYS A 19 -12.18 17.19 -20.98
C LYS A 19 -13.17 16.16 -20.44
N LEU A 20 -14.47 16.35 -20.67
CA LEU A 20 -15.49 15.42 -20.25
C LEU A 20 -15.37 14.08 -21.00
N TRP A 21 -15.11 14.12 -22.30
CA TRP A 21 -14.84 12.94 -23.12
C TRP A 21 -13.58 12.20 -22.67
N SER A 22 -12.50 12.93 -22.37
CA SER A 22 -11.26 12.33 -21.86
C SER A 22 -11.45 11.68 -20.49
N PHE A 23 -12.26 12.31 -19.63
CA PHE A 23 -12.66 11.75 -18.33
C PHE A 23 -13.54 10.50 -18.48
N LEU A 24 -14.51 10.52 -19.40
CA LEU A 24 -15.35 9.36 -19.71
C LEU A 24 -14.52 8.21 -20.30
N LEU A 25 -13.61 8.49 -21.23
CA LEU A 25 -12.67 7.50 -21.77
C LEU A 25 -11.74 6.96 -20.69
N TYR A 26 -11.29 7.79 -19.74
CA TYR A 26 -10.49 7.36 -18.60
C TYR A 26 -11.29 6.40 -17.70
N MET A 27 -12.54 6.73 -17.39
CA MET A 27 -13.43 5.87 -16.58
C MET A 27 -13.76 4.55 -17.28
N LEU A 28 -14.02 4.59 -18.60
CA LEU A 28 -14.24 3.40 -19.41
C LEU A 28 -12.99 2.52 -19.48
N ARG A 29 -11.80 3.10 -19.72
CA ARG A 29 -10.53 2.36 -19.70
C ARG A 29 -10.24 1.73 -18.33
N ARG A 30 -10.62 2.42 -17.25
CA ARG A 30 -10.51 1.90 -15.88
C ARG A 30 -11.40 0.67 -15.68
N GLN A 31 -12.68 0.73 -16.09
CA GLN A 31 -13.58 -0.43 -16.02
C GLN A 31 -13.13 -1.59 -16.92
N VAL A 32 -12.68 -1.32 -18.15
CA VAL A 32 -12.19 -2.38 -19.06
C VAL A 32 -10.97 -3.09 -18.47
N ARG A 33 -10.02 -2.36 -17.85
CA ARG A 33 -8.87 -2.99 -17.16
C ARG A 33 -9.28 -3.88 -15.99
N THR A 34 -10.35 -3.55 -15.27
CA THR A 34 -10.89 -4.40 -14.20
C THR A 34 -11.56 -5.67 -14.73
N VAL A 35 -12.11 -5.63 -15.95
CA VAL A 35 -12.81 -6.78 -16.57
C VAL A 35 -11.87 -7.69 -17.36
N SER A 36 -10.81 -7.15 -17.98
CA SER A 36 -9.86 -7.93 -18.79
C SER A 36 -8.95 -8.88 -18.00
N THR A 37 -9.03 -8.91 -16.67
CA THR A 37 -8.37 -9.92 -15.83
C THR A 37 -9.12 -11.25 -15.78
N GLY A 38 -10.34 -11.33 -16.35
CA GLY A 38 -11.10 -12.57 -16.48
C GLY A 38 -11.23 -13.00 -17.95
N SER A 39 -10.68 -14.17 -18.28
CA SER A 39 -10.88 -14.97 -19.50
C SER A 39 -10.04 -14.63 -20.75
N GLY A 40 -9.16 -15.56 -21.14
CA GLY A 40 -8.56 -15.62 -22.48
C GLY A 40 -7.29 -16.47 -22.62
N GLY A 41 -7.45 -17.75 -23.00
CA GLY A 41 -6.50 -18.61 -23.76
C GLY A 41 -5.07 -18.86 -23.25
N PRO A 42 -4.36 -19.89 -23.76
CA PRO A 42 -2.99 -20.24 -23.35
C PRO A 42 -1.96 -19.37 -24.07
N HIS A 43 -2.09 -18.04 -23.95
CA HIS A 43 -0.93 -17.17 -24.06
C HIS A 43 -0.27 -17.15 -22.68
N HIS A 44 1.05 -17.16 -22.64
CA HIS A 44 1.87 -17.10 -21.43
C HIS A 44 1.56 -15.81 -20.66
N GLN A 45 0.44 -15.78 -19.92
CA GLN A 45 0.11 -14.71 -18.99
C GLN A 45 1.21 -14.74 -17.95
N VAL A 46 2.11 -13.76 -18.01
CA VAL A 46 3.14 -13.60 -16.99
C VAL A 46 2.40 -13.47 -15.66
N LYS A 47 2.53 -14.50 -14.83
CA LYS A 47 1.84 -14.58 -13.55
C LYS A 47 2.20 -13.34 -12.74
N ARG A 48 1.18 -12.67 -12.22
CA ARG A 48 1.35 -11.49 -11.39
C ARG A 48 2.22 -11.85 -10.18
N LYS A 49 3.33 -11.13 -9.99
CA LYS A 49 4.21 -11.32 -8.83
C LYS A 49 3.52 -10.82 -7.55
N ILE A 50 3.98 -11.32 -6.41
CA ILE A 50 3.52 -10.92 -5.08
C ILE A 50 4.50 -9.90 -4.51
N LEU A 51 3.97 -8.76 -4.07
CA LEU A 51 4.74 -7.76 -3.33
C LEU A 51 4.33 -7.83 -1.86
N VAL A 52 5.23 -8.35 -1.04
CA VAL A 52 5.10 -8.40 0.40
C VAL A 52 5.55 -7.07 0.99
N LEU A 53 4.69 -6.43 1.78
CA LEU A 53 4.88 -5.10 2.32
C LEU A 53 4.93 -5.16 3.85
N ASP A 54 6.00 -4.65 4.44
CA ASP A 54 6.02 -4.29 5.86
C ASP A 54 5.26 -2.98 6.12
N LEU A 55 4.88 -2.71 7.38
CA LEU A 55 4.11 -1.53 7.77
C LEU A 55 4.99 -0.46 8.42
N ASP A 56 5.44 -0.72 9.65
CA ASP A 56 6.15 0.25 10.49
C ASP A 56 7.55 0.55 9.93
N GLU A 57 7.92 1.82 9.86
CA GLU A 57 9.14 2.33 9.21
C GLU A 57 9.28 2.02 7.71
N THR A 58 8.25 1.40 7.10
CA THR A 58 8.21 1.08 5.66
C THR A 58 7.13 1.87 4.93
N LEU A 59 5.86 1.74 5.31
CA LEU A 59 4.72 2.46 4.73
C LEU A 59 4.20 3.57 5.66
N ILE A 60 4.41 3.41 6.96
CA ILE A 60 3.98 4.35 8.00
C ILE A 60 5.05 4.49 9.07
N HIS A 61 4.91 5.50 9.90
CA HIS A 61 5.58 5.63 11.18
C HIS A 61 4.52 5.82 12.26
N SER A 62 4.69 5.21 13.44
CA SER A 62 3.75 5.42 14.55
C SER A 62 4.44 5.50 15.90
N HIS A 63 3.77 6.16 16.84
CA HIS A 63 4.16 6.19 18.25
C HIS A 63 2.91 6.15 19.13
N HIS A 64 3.07 5.68 20.37
CA HIS A 64 1.99 5.62 21.35
C HIS A 64 2.13 6.70 22.43
N ASP A 65 1.03 6.99 23.12
CA ASP A 65 0.99 7.94 24.24
C ASP A 65 2.18 7.76 25.20
N GLY A 66 2.83 8.86 25.57
CA GLY A 66 3.92 8.87 26.56
C GLY A 66 5.33 8.65 26.00
N VAL A 67 5.48 8.35 24.70
CA VAL A 67 6.79 8.21 24.06
C VAL A 67 6.99 9.33 23.02
N LEU A 68 7.76 10.36 23.38
CA LEU A 68 8.24 11.35 22.42
C LEU A 68 9.25 10.70 21.47
N ARG A 69 9.06 10.83 20.16
CA ARG A 69 10.07 10.42 19.17
C ARG A 69 10.45 11.57 18.23
N PRO A 70 11.76 11.83 18.03
CA PRO A 70 12.28 13.00 17.32
C PRO A 70 12.17 12.92 15.79
N THR A 71 11.75 11.78 15.23
CA THR A 71 11.69 11.53 13.78
C THR A 71 10.60 12.34 13.07
N VAL A 72 9.59 12.79 13.80
CA VAL A 72 8.54 13.68 13.29
C VAL A 72 8.77 15.07 13.87
N ARG A 73 8.72 16.11 13.02
CA ARG A 73 8.86 17.50 13.49
C ARG A 73 7.83 17.77 14.58
N PRO A 74 8.22 18.29 15.75
CA PRO A 74 7.29 18.62 16.82
C PRO A 74 6.14 19.48 16.29
N GLY A 75 4.91 19.08 16.61
CA GLY A 75 3.69 19.76 16.15
C GLY A 75 3.13 19.27 14.81
N THR A 76 3.76 18.31 14.13
CA THR A 76 3.16 17.70 12.93
C THR A 76 1.97 16.81 13.32
N PRO A 77 0.74 17.13 12.88
CA PRO A 77 -0.42 16.31 13.23
C PRO A 77 -0.30 14.90 12.63
N PRO A 78 -0.83 13.86 13.30
CA PRO A 78 -0.93 12.53 12.71
C PRO A 78 -1.92 12.53 11.55
N ASP A 79 -1.70 11.65 10.56
CA ASP A 79 -2.67 11.40 9.49
C ASP A 79 -3.92 10.69 10.03
N PHE A 80 -3.73 9.79 11.00
CA PHE A 80 -4.83 9.16 11.74
C PHE A 80 -4.38 8.68 13.11
N ILE A 81 -5.35 8.52 14.02
CA ILE A 81 -5.14 7.99 15.36
C ILE A 81 -5.87 6.65 15.47
N LEU A 82 -5.15 5.62 15.87
CA LEU A 82 -5.73 4.31 16.19
C LEU A 82 -5.92 4.19 17.70
N LYS A 83 -7.07 3.65 18.11
CA LYS A 83 -7.36 3.31 19.50
C LYS A 83 -7.55 1.81 19.58
N VAL A 84 -6.62 1.11 20.21
CA VAL A 84 -6.66 -0.35 20.37
C VAL A 84 -6.56 -0.71 21.85
N VAL A 85 -7.07 -1.87 22.24
CA VAL A 85 -7.00 -2.35 23.62
C VAL A 85 -5.99 -3.49 23.69
N ILE A 86 -4.86 -3.25 24.34
CA ILE A 86 -3.80 -4.24 24.53
C ILE A 86 -3.81 -4.65 26.01
N ASP A 87 -4.00 -5.93 26.30
CA ASP A 87 -4.06 -6.46 27.67
C ASP A 87 -5.00 -5.66 28.59
N LYS A 88 -6.21 -5.34 28.08
CA LYS A 88 -7.25 -4.53 28.74
C LYS A 88 -6.93 -3.05 28.94
N HIS A 89 -5.77 -2.57 28.46
CA HIS A 89 -5.40 -1.17 28.53
C HIS A 89 -5.63 -0.49 27.16
N PRO A 90 -6.40 0.61 27.10
CA PRO A 90 -6.56 1.38 25.87
C PRO A 90 -5.25 2.10 25.54
N VAL A 91 -4.73 1.86 24.35
CA VAL A 91 -3.52 2.49 23.81
C VAL A 91 -3.89 3.28 22.56
N ARG A 92 -3.43 4.53 22.48
CA ARG A 92 -3.55 5.36 21.28
C ARG A 92 -2.24 5.33 20.51
N PHE A 93 -2.35 5.07 19.21
CA PHE A 93 -1.24 5.19 18.26
C PHE A 93 -1.48 6.38 17.36
N PHE A 94 -0.52 7.30 17.31
CA PHE A 94 -0.48 8.42 16.38
C PHE A 94 0.31 7.96 15.16
N VAL A 95 -0.37 7.89 14.01
CA VAL A 95 0.21 7.32 12.79
C VAL A 95 0.44 8.41 11.75
N HIS A 96 1.65 8.43 11.23
CA HIS A 96 2.10 9.26 10.13
C HIS A 96 2.35 8.39 8.92
N LYS A 97 1.76 8.75 7.79
CA LYS A 97 1.93 8.04 6.53
C LYS A 97 3.26 8.41 5.91
N ARG A 98 3.95 7.45 5.31
CA ARG A 98 5.10 7.77 4.47
C ARG A 98 4.61 8.65 3.30
N PRO A 99 5.31 9.75 2.97
CA PRO A 99 4.94 10.57 1.83
C PRO A 99 4.69 9.73 0.58
N HIS A 100 3.58 10.01 -0.11
CA HIS A 100 3.14 9.32 -1.32
C HIS A 100 2.71 7.84 -1.16
N VAL A 101 2.53 7.33 0.05
CA VAL A 101 2.12 5.92 0.26
C VAL A 101 0.82 5.54 -0.44
N ASP A 102 -0.17 6.44 -0.51
CA ASP A 102 -1.45 6.16 -1.19
C ASP A 102 -1.27 5.95 -2.68
N PHE A 103 -0.50 6.85 -3.30
CA PHE A 103 -0.16 6.80 -4.71
C PHE A 103 0.69 5.57 -5.02
N PHE A 104 1.67 5.27 -4.17
CA PHE A 104 2.45 4.05 -4.25
C PHE A 104 1.53 2.81 -4.29
N LEU A 105 0.66 2.65 -3.28
CA LEU A 105 -0.26 1.51 -3.20
C LEU A 105 -1.23 1.45 -4.39
N GLU A 106 -1.72 2.60 -4.88
CA GLU A 106 -2.58 2.67 -6.07
C GLU A 106 -1.86 2.18 -7.34
N VAL A 107 -0.59 2.51 -7.51
CA VAL A 107 0.20 2.11 -8.68
C VAL A 107 0.62 0.66 -8.58
N VAL A 108 1.22 0.23 -7.45
CA VAL A 108 1.74 -1.13 -7.34
C VAL A 108 0.63 -2.19 -7.27
N SER A 109 -0.56 -1.83 -6.77
CA SER A 109 -1.75 -2.69 -6.82
C SER A 109 -2.34 -2.87 -8.23
N GLN A 110 -1.71 -2.32 -9.28
CA GLN A 110 -2.00 -2.68 -10.68
C GLN A 110 -1.04 -3.75 -11.22
N TRP A 111 0.14 -3.90 -10.62
CA TRP A 111 1.22 -4.78 -11.10
C TRP A 111 1.47 -5.99 -10.22
N TYR A 112 1.24 -5.87 -8.90
CA TYR A 112 1.52 -6.91 -7.91
C TYR A 112 0.31 -7.29 -7.10
N GLU A 113 0.17 -8.57 -6.75
CA GLU A 113 -0.69 -8.95 -5.64
C GLU A 113 -0.03 -8.45 -4.34
N LEU A 114 -0.73 -7.62 -3.57
CA LEU A 114 -0.15 -7.03 -2.37
C LEU A 114 -0.48 -7.90 -1.15
N VAL A 115 0.55 -8.18 -0.35
CA VAL A 115 0.44 -8.94 0.90
C VAL A 115 1.06 -8.11 2.01
N VAL A 116 0.31 -7.85 3.09
CA VAL A 116 0.91 -7.28 4.30
C VAL A 116 1.61 -8.40 5.06
N PHE A 117 2.88 -8.23 5.39
CA PHE A 117 3.57 -9.10 6.34
C PHE A 117 4.35 -8.21 7.28
N THR A 118 3.91 -8.08 8.54
CA THR A 118 4.52 -7.20 9.54
C THR A 118 4.90 -7.95 10.81
N ALA A 119 5.98 -7.49 11.46
CA ALA A 119 6.38 -7.97 12.78
C ALA A 119 5.55 -7.35 13.93
N SER A 120 4.49 -6.58 13.62
CA SER A 120 3.60 -5.96 14.60
C SER A 120 2.43 -6.86 15.02
N MET A 121 1.83 -6.59 16.19
CA MET A 121 0.65 -7.33 16.67
C MET A 121 -0.52 -7.15 15.71
N GLU A 122 -1.31 -8.20 15.51
CA GLU A 122 -2.48 -8.19 14.64
C GLU A 122 -3.48 -7.07 14.97
N ILE A 123 -3.79 -6.85 16.25
CA ILE A 123 -4.76 -5.83 16.67
C ILE A 123 -4.39 -4.42 16.18
N TYR A 124 -3.09 -4.12 16.09
CA TYR A 124 -2.58 -2.87 15.57
C TYR A 124 -2.41 -2.93 14.04
N GLY A 125 -1.72 -3.96 13.54
CA GLY A 125 -1.38 -4.10 12.12
C GLY A 125 -2.62 -4.18 11.22
N CYS A 126 -3.67 -4.87 11.67
CA CYS A 126 -4.93 -4.95 10.96
C CYS A 126 -5.60 -3.56 10.83
N ALA A 127 -5.65 -2.80 11.93
CA ALA A 127 -6.22 -1.47 11.95
C ALA A 127 -5.43 -0.47 11.07
N VAL A 128 -4.10 -0.56 11.04
CA VAL A 128 -3.26 0.21 10.12
C VAL A 128 -3.57 -0.17 8.67
N ALA A 129 -3.57 -1.47 8.36
CA ALA A 129 -3.82 -1.96 7.01
C ALA A 129 -5.20 -1.55 6.49
N ASP A 130 -6.24 -1.54 7.33
CA ASP A 130 -7.56 -1.04 6.96
C ASP A 130 -7.57 0.45 6.60
N LYS A 131 -6.84 1.27 7.37
CA LYS A 131 -6.69 2.71 7.09
C LYS A 131 -5.93 2.97 5.79
N LEU A 132 -4.90 2.17 5.49
CA LEU A 132 -4.15 2.27 4.23
C LEU A 132 -4.95 1.72 3.04
N ASP A 133 -5.69 0.63 3.23
CA ASP A 133 -6.49 0.00 2.18
C ASP A 133 -7.63 0.93 1.74
N ASN A 134 -8.28 1.60 2.70
CA ASN A 134 -9.38 2.54 2.44
C ASN A 134 -10.51 1.91 1.59
N ASN A 135 -10.91 0.69 1.94
CA ASN A 135 -11.95 -0.10 1.28
C ASN A 135 -11.68 -0.41 -0.21
N ARG A 136 -10.41 -0.41 -0.63
CA ARG A 136 -10.00 -0.79 -1.99
C ARG A 136 -9.86 -2.31 -2.15
N SER A 137 -9.80 -3.05 -1.03
CA SER A 137 -9.61 -4.50 -1.00
C SER A 137 -8.32 -4.97 -1.70
N ILE A 138 -7.27 -4.15 -1.63
CA ILE A 138 -5.94 -4.44 -2.20
C ILE A 138 -5.00 -5.06 -1.16
N LEU A 139 -5.25 -4.89 0.15
CA LEU A 139 -4.44 -5.43 1.25
C LEU A 139 -5.15 -6.56 2.02
N ASN A 140 -5.90 -7.44 1.36
CA ASN A 140 -6.71 -8.46 2.07
C ASN A 140 -5.89 -9.61 2.68
N ARG A 141 -4.74 -9.95 2.09
CA ARG A 141 -3.84 -10.99 2.61
C ARG A 141 -2.87 -10.38 3.59
N ARG A 142 -2.90 -10.82 4.84
CA ARG A 142 -2.16 -10.20 5.95
C ARG A 142 -1.55 -11.24 6.88
N TYR A 143 -0.29 -11.03 7.23
CA TYR A 143 0.47 -11.82 8.18
C TYR A 143 1.07 -10.87 9.22
N TYR A 144 0.86 -11.20 10.49
CA TYR A 144 1.32 -10.41 11.63
C TYR A 144 2.36 -11.15 12.45
N ARG A 145 2.78 -10.58 13.58
CA ARG A 145 3.83 -11.11 14.48
C ARG A 145 3.70 -12.60 14.79
N GLN A 146 2.50 -13.13 14.99
CA GLN A 146 2.32 -14.56 15.30
C GLN A 146 2.72 -15.51 14.16
N HIS A 147 2.90 -15.00 12.95
CA HIS A 147 3.38 -15.76 11.78
C HIS A 147 4.89 -15.58 11.57
N CYS A 148 5.57 -14.77 12.38
CA CYS A 148 7.01 -14.63 12.34
C CYS A 148 7.68 -15.67 13.26
N THR A 149 8.90 -16.05 12.92
CA THR A 149 9.77 -16.83 13.82
C THR A 149 10.67 -15.86 14.58
N LEU A 150 10.68 -15.93 15.92
CA LEU A 150 11.59 -15.13 16.73
C LEU A 150 12.95 -15.85 16.83
N GLU A 151 13.98 -15.27 16.23
CA GLU A 151 15.34 -15.81 16.23
C GLU A 151 16.35 -14.70 16.51
N LEU A 152 17.24 -14.93 17.49
CA LEU A 152 18.28 -13.98 17.90
C LEU A 152 17.75 -12.55 18.14
N GLY A 153 16.56 -12.44 18.74
CA GLY A 153 15.90 -11.15 19.03
C GLY A 153 15.30 -10.44 17.81
N SER A 154 15.28 -11.06 16.64
CA SER A 154 14.67 -10.55 15.42
C SER A 154 13.47 -11.39 15.00
N TYR A 155 12.42 -10.75 14.50
CA TYR A 155 11.30 -11.45 13.88
C TYR A 155 11.61 -11.72 12.41
N ILE A 156 11.73 -13.00 12.06
CA ILE A 156 11.99 -13.47 10.70
C ILE A 156 10.65 -13.78 10.02
N LYS A 157 10.51 -13.31 8.78
CA LYS A 157 9.33 -13.53 7.93
C LYS A 157 9.62 -14.68 6.98
N ASP A 158 9.01 -15.84 7.22
CA ASP A 158 9.11 -16.97 6.30
C ASP A 158 8.21 -16.73 5.08
N LEU A 159 8.80 -16.37 3.94
CA LEU A 159 8.06 -16.07 2.71
C LEU A 159 7.38 -17.31 2.10
N SER A 160 7.78 -18.52 2.49
CA SER A 160 7.16 -19.75 1.99
C SER A 160 5.69 -19.88 2.42
N VAL A 161 5.29 -19.24 3.53
CA VAL A 161 3.88 -19.20 3.98
C VAL A 161 3.00 -18.31 3.09
N VAL A 162 3.63 -17.41 2.32
CA VAL A 162 2.95 -16.52 1.38
C VAL A 162 2.77 -17.22 0.04
N HIS A 163 3.80 -17.88 -0.48
CA HIS A 163 3.73 -18.63 -1.72
C HIS A 163 4.89 -19.62 -1.83
N SER A 164 4.66 -20.79 -2.44
CA SER A 164 5.67 -21.86 -2.56
C SER A 164 6.81 -21.50 -3.54
N ASP A 165 6.50 -20.80 -4.63
CA ASP A 165 7.50 -20.26 -5.56
C ASP A 165 7.95 -18.87 -5.11
N LEU A 166 9.13 -18.81 -4.49
CA LEU A 166 9.74 -17.58 -3.97
C LEU A 166 10.23 -16.64 -5.08
N SER A 167 10.48 -17.13 -6.30
CA SER A 167 10.88 -16.27 -7.43
C SER A 167 9.76 -15.33 -7.88
N SER A 168 8.53 -15.63 -7.47
CA SER A 168 7.34 -14.81 -7.66
C SER A 168 7.14 -13.75 -6.56
N ILE A 169 7.92 -13.78 -5.47
CA ILE A 169 7.79 -12.85 -4.35
C ILE A 169 8.89 -11.77 -4.42
N VAL A 170 8.50 -10.53 -4.14
CA VAL A 170 9.39 -9.43 -3.78
C VAL A 170 8.96 -8.93 -2.40
N ILE A 171 9.90 -8.69 -1.49
CA ILE A 171 9.61 -8.12 -0.17
C ILE A 171 10.13 -6.68 -0.07
N LEU A 172 9.33 -5.78 0.49
CA LEU A 172 9.75 -4.45 0.88
C LEU A 172 9.66 -4.32 2.41
N ASP A 173 10.82 -4.28 3.04
CA ASP A 173 10.99 -4.26 4.49
C ASP A 173 12.25 -3.47 4.86
N ASN A 174 12.19 -2.65 5.89
CA ASN A 174 13.33 -1.85 6.35
C ASN A 174 14.28 -2.62 7.28
N SER A 175 13.92 -3.82 7.73
CA SER A 175 14.72 -4.66 8.62
C SER A 175 15.45 -5.77 7.85
N PRO A 176 16.79 -5.73 7.75
CA PRO A 176 17.56 -6.78 7.08
C PRO A 176 17.38 -8.18 7.69
N GLY A 177 17.05 -8.25 8.99
CA GLY A 177 16.77 -9.50 9.68
C GLY A 177 15.48 -10.18 9.21
N ALA A 178 14.50 -9.42 8.73
CA ALA A 178 13.19 -9.94 8.36
C ALA A 178 13.24 -10.87 7.14
N TYR A 179 14.17 -10.63 6.20
CA TYR A 179 14.35 -11.42 4.97
C TYR A 179 15.69 -12.17 4.93
N ARG A 180 16.33 -12.39 6.10
CA ARG A 180 17.64 -13.07 6.19
C ARG A 180 17.65 -14.46 5.53
N SER A 181 16.52 -15.16 5.55
CA SER A 181 16.38 -16.47 4.90
C SER A 181 16.31 -16.40 3.37
N HIS A 182 16.09 -15.22 2.77
CA HIS A 182 15.81 -15.05 1.34
C HIS A 182 16.44 -13.76 0.74
N PRO A 183 17.77 -13.60 0.76
CA PRO A 183 18.46 -12.36 0.38
C PRO A 183 18.24 -11.92 -1.08
N GLY A 184 17.92 -12.85 -2.00
CA GLY A 184 17.67 -12.53 -3.41
C GLY A 184 16.31 -11.87 -3.71
N THR A 185 15.43 -11.72 -2.72
CA THR A 185 14.05 -11.21 -2.90
C THR A 185 13.85 -9.75 -2.46
N ALA A 186 14.88 -9.13 -1.88
CA ALA A 186 14.83 -7.76 -1.38
C ALA A 186 15.37 -6.76 -2.42
N PRO A 187 14.67 -5.64 -2.70
CA PRO A 187 15.23 -4.52 -3.43
C PRO A 187 16.31 -3.82 -2.57
N PRO A 188 17.30 -3.16 -3.20
CA PRO A 188 18.32 -2.42 -2.46
C PRO A 188 17.68 -1.32 -1.61
N SER A 189 17.98 -1.30 -0.31
CA SER A 189 17.55 -0.25 0.62
C SER A 189 18.36 1.03 0.38
N PRO A 190 17.73 2.22 0.34
CA PRO A 190 18.47 3.47 0.35
C PRO A 190 19.10 3.68 1.74
N SER A 191 20.40 4.01 1.72
CA SER A 191 21.20 4.45 2.87
C SER A 191 20.69 5.75 3.47
#